data_AF-A0A538FZX5-F1
#
_entry.id   AF-A0A538FZX5-F1
#
_cell.length_a   1.000
_cell.length_b   1.000
_cell.length_c   1.000
_cell.angle_alpha   90.00
_cell.angle_beta   90.00
_cell.angle_gamma   90.00
#
_symmetry.space_group_name_H-M   'P 1'
#
loop_
_entity.id
_entity.type
_entity.pdbx_description
1 polymer ?
#
loop_
_entity_poly.entity_id
_entity_poly.type
_entity_poly.pdbx_seq_one_letter_code
_entity_poly.pdbx_strand_id
1 'polypeptide(L)' 'METLMIECLRCGDVRQVPTPDGAKVDPGECHRCDYVGWALVADLTEKIRRVLRDRPPERRRLYAAL' A
#
# COMPACT_ATOMS: atom_id res chain seq x y z
N MET A 1 -11.69 9.88 15.26
CA MET A 1 -11.15 9.74 13.90
C MET A 1 -9.97 8.81 13.98
N GLU A 2 -10.15 7.58 13.53
CA GLU A 2 -9.04 6.62 13.45
C GLU A 2 -8.18 6.99 12.23
N THR A 3 -6.87 6.81 12.36
CA THR A 3 -5.91 7.02 11.28
C THR A 3 -5.27 5.69 10.95
N LEU A 4 -5.36 5.26 9.69
CA LEU A 4 -4.66 4.09 9.22
C LEU A 4 -3.30 4.49 8.65
N MET A 5 -2.30 3.67 8.96
CA MET A 5 -1.01 3.76 8.28
C MET A 5 -1.02 2.86 7.05
N ILE A 6 -0.73 3.46 5.89
CA ILE A 6 -0.56 2.77 4.62
C ILE A 6 0.90 2.88 4.16
N GLU A 7 1.37 1.86 3.45
CA GLU A 7 2.69 1.82 2.84
C GLU A 7 2.57 1.60 1.33
N CYS A 8 3.34 2.38 0.56
CA CYS A 8 3.42 2.27 -0.88
C CYS A 8 4.14 0.96 -1.24
N LEU A 9 3.49 0.12 -2.03
CA LEU A 9 4.04 -1.19 -2.37
C LEU A 9 5.23 -1.10 -3.33
N ARG A 10 5.49 0.05 -3.96
CA ARG A 10 6.61 0.23 -4.90
C ARG A 10 7.88 0.72 -4.22
N CYS A 11 7.80 1.81 -3.47
CA CYS A 11 8.98 2.44 -2.85
C CYS A 11 9.06 2.24 -1.32
N GLY A 12 7.99 1.75 -0.67
CA GLY A 12 7.94 1.59 0.77
C GLY A 12 7.66 2.88 1.55
N ASP A 13 7.22 3.95 0.88
CA ASP A 13 6.83 5.20 1.55
C ASP A 13 5.60 5.00 2.44
N VAL A 14 5.60 5.56 3.65
CA VAL A 14 4.54 5.36 4.63
C VAL A 14 3.77 6.66 4.84
N ARG A 15 2.44 6.57 4.88
CA ARG A 15 1.54 7.70 5.09
C ARG A 15 0.43 7.35 6.07
N GLN A 16 0.00 8.35 6.85
CA GLN A 16 -1.22 8.29 7.64
C GLN A 16 -2.39 8.84 6.82
N VAL A 17 -3.48 8.07 6.76
CA VAL A 17 -4.73 8.49 6.12
C VAL A 17 -5.86 8.43 7.15
N PRO A 18 -6.74 9.44 7.21
CA PRO A 18 -7.93 9.35 8.03
C PRO A 18 -8.84 8.27 7.45
N THR A 19 -9.38 7.39 8.30
CA THR A 19 -10.46 6.48 7.90
C THR A 19 -11.80 7.12 8.23
N PRO A 20 -12.60 7.51 7.22
CA PRO A 20 -14.02 7.71 7.44
C PRO A 20 -14.66 6.33 7.66
N ASP A 21 -15.48 6.18 8.69
CA ASP A 21 -16.23 4.95 8.97
C ASP A 21 -16.86 4.38 7.69
N GLY A 22 -16.42 3.18 7.28
CA GLY A 22 -16.98 2.43 6.16
C GLY A 22 -16.61 2.92 4.74
N ALA A 23 -15.80 3.97 4.58
CA ALA A 23 -15.40 4.45 3.26
C ALA A 23 -14.09 3.80 2.78
N LYS A 24 -14.07 3.35 1.51
CA LYS A 24 -12.83 3.02 0.81
C LYS A 24 -11.96 4.28 0.79
N VAL A 25 -10.87 4.27 1.55
CA VAL A 25 -9.88 5.34 1.49
C VAL A 25 -9.21 5.21 0.13
N ASP A 26 -9.35 6.23 -0.72
CA ASP A 26 -8.52 6.38 -1.92
C ASP A 26 -7.33 7.28 -1.56
N PRO A 27 -6.16 6.70 -1.23
CA PRO A 27 -4.99 7.46 -0.83
C PRO A 27 -4.30 8.19 -1.99
N GLY A 28 -4.77 8.01 -3.23
CA GLY A 28 -4.20 8.60 -4.43
C GLY A 28 -2.82 8.04 -4.78
N GLU A 29 -2.00 8.86 -5.44
CA GLU A 29 -0.66 8.49 -5.88
C GLU A 29 0.40 8.68 -4.79
N CYS A 30 1.41 7.81 -4.79
CA CYS A 30 2.59 7.99 -3.96
C CYS A 30 3.43 9.18 -4.45
N HIS A 31 3.58 10.21 -3.61
CA HIS A 31 4.36 11.40 -3.91
C HIS A 31 5.85 11.15 -4.20
N ARG A 32 6.37 9.95 -3.90
CA ARG A 32 7.76 9.60 -4.18
C ARG A 32 7.97 8.89 -5.51
N CYS A 33 6.96 8.22 -6.06
CA CYS A 33 7.14 7.33 -7.22
C CYS A 33 5.91 7.21 -8.13
N ASP A 34 4.91 8.06 -7.90
CA ASP A 34 3.65 8.18 -8.65
C ASP A 34 2.87 6.86 -8.77
N TYR A 35 3.10 5.94 -7.83
CA TYR A 35 2.47 4.64 -7.81
C TYR A 35 1.20 4.64 -6.96
N VAL A 36 0.13 4.03 -7.47
CA VAL A 36 -1.20 3.99 -6.84
C VAL A 36 -1.44 2.77 -5.94
N GLY A 37 -0.51 1.82 -5.88
CA GLY A 37 -0.66 0.62 -5.06
C GLY A 37 -0.21 0.84 -3.63
N TRP A 38 -1.18 0.89 -2.71
CA TRP A 38 -0.99 1.01 -1.27
C TRP A 38 -1.53 -0.21 -0.54
N ALA A 39 -0.95 -0.54 0.61
CA ALA A 39 -1.53 -1.51 1.55
C ALA A 39 -1.41 -0.99 2.98
N LEU A 40 -2.22 -1.52 3.89
CA LEU A 40 -2.12 -1.18 5.30
C LEU A 40 -0.82 -1.72 5.88
N VAL A 41 -0.14 -0.90 6.68
CA VAL A 41 1.08 -1.29 7.39
C VAL A 41 0.81 -2.49 8.31
N ALA A 42 -0.38 -2.56 8.89
CA ALA A 42 -0.81 -3.67 9.74
C ALA A 42 -0.89 -5.01 8.98
N ASP A 43 -1.21 -4.98 7.68
CA ASP A 43 -1.30 -6.18 6.83
C ASP A 43 0.04 -6.54 6.18
N LEU A 44 1.05 -5.66 6.30
CA LEU A 44 2.37 -5.85 5.69
C LEU A 44 3.35 -6.48 6.69
N THR A 45 3.63 -7.76 6.45
CA THR A 45 4.78 -8.45 7.07
C THR A 45 6.08 -8.10 6.36
N GLU A 46 7.21 -8.20 7.06
CA GLU A 46 8.56 -8.02 6.49
C GLU A 46 8.80 -8.90 5.25
N LYS A 47 8.22 -10.11 5.24
CA LYS A 47 8.26 -11.02 4.09
C LYS A 47 7.54 -10.45 2.87
N ILE A 48 6.35 -9.86 3.08
CA ILE A 48 5.57 -9.22 2.00
C ILE A 48 6.31 -7.98 1.48
N ARG A 49 6.84 -7.13 2.38
CA ARG A 49 7.66 -5.97 1.99
C ARG A 49 8.81 -6.37 1.07
N ARG A 50 9.54 -7.43 1.44
CA ARG A 50 10.66 -7.95 0.65
C ARG A 50 10.22 -8.43 -0.73
N VAL A 51 9.17 -9.25 -0.82
CA VAL A 51 8.66 -9.76 -2.10
C VAL A 51 8.21 -8.63 -3.03
N LEU A 52 7.57 -7.61 -2.47
CA LEU A 52 7.15 -6.45 -3.25
C LEU A 52 8.37 -5.65 -3.71
N ARG A 53 9.28 -5.27 -2.83
CA ARG A 53 10.46 -4.46 -3.21
C ARG A 53 11.40 -5.19 -4.19
N ASP A 54 11.57 -6.50 -4.03
CA ASP A 54 12.42 -7.31 -4.91
C ASP A 54 11.78 -7.61 -6.28
N ARG A 55 10.47 -7.35 -6.47
CA ARG A 55 9.79 -7.58 -7.76
C ARG A 55 9.15 -6.29 -8.30
N PRO A 56 9.51 -5.86 -9.52
CA PRO A 56 8.81 -4.77 -10.20
C PRO A 56 7.31 -5.04 -10.29
N PRO A 57 6.45 -4.00 -10.26
CA PRO A 57 5.00 -4.14 -10.34
C PRO A 57 4.54 -5.03 -11.51
N GLU A 58 5.18 -4.94 -12.68
CA GLU A 58 4.79 -5.74 -13.86
C GLU A 58 5.01 -7.25 -13.68
N ARG A 59 5.83 -7.65 -12.69
CA ARG A 59 6.15 -9.04 -12.36
C ARG A 59 5.44 -9.54 -11.09
N ARG A 60 4.64 -8.70 -10.44
CA ARG A 60 3.81 -9.10 -9.31
C ARG A 60 2.57 -9.75 -9.89
N ARG A 61 2.38 -11.06 -9.66
CA ARG A 61 1.11 -11.70 -9.95
C ARG A 61 0.07 -10.97 -9.10
N LEU A 62 -0.82 -10.23 -9.77
CA LEU A 62 -2.01 -9.66 -9.16
C LEU A 62 -2.82 -10.85 -8.61
N TYR A 63 -2.62 -11.17 -7.34
CA TYR A 63 -3.67 -11.81 -6.57
C TYR A 63 -4.74 -10.74 -6.41
N ALA A 64 -5.57 -10.58 -7.45
CA ALA A 64 -6.88 -10.01 -7.27
C ALA A 64 -7.54 -10.89 -6.21
N ALA A 65 -7.68 -10.36 -5.01
CA ALA A 65 -8.48 -10.97 -3.96
C ALA A 65 -9.89 -11.12 -4.55
N LEU A 66 -10.25 -12.37 -4.86
CA LEU A 66 -11.62 -12.82 -5.07
C LEU A 66 -12.30 -12.93 -3.70
#